data_AF-A0A1G0EKD0-F1
#
_entry.id   AF-A0A1G0EKD0-F1
#
_cell.length_a   1.000
_cell.length_b   1.000
_cell.length_c   1.000
_cell.angle_alpha   90.00
_cell.angle_beta   90.00
_cell.angle_gamma   90.00
#
_symmetry.space_group_name_H-M   'P 1'
#
loop_
_entity.id
_entity.type
_entity.pdbx_description
1 polymer ?
#
loop_
_entity_poly.entity_id
_entity_poly.type
_entity_poly.pdbx_seq_one_letter_code
_entity_poly.pdbx_strand_id
1 'polypeptide(L)'
;MVALGTPAITRWQNDQAHRELAKKRSMQVIQAPWDTELSPVGVSREFGFLRDFWNLFHECIQSCQALDLVRDLASKSMDSIEPERHTATVTFWVESYLNEVYIFQSRLLDLIKFIQRRYKKDDDFTEFVTEVGDSLAEFVKEQLAPLIKDRGAHVHERRHRQADPELAKLTLLDTMIDVLGHAELNAMREQARKDAADWLATQVLHYSDLAWHLFDEVCRGFSDGILLDIDRIIVPLHLKDNPHALLEMQRPDT
;
A
#
# COMPACT_ATOMS: atom_id res chain seq x y z
N MET A 1 -10.74 30.54 -11.86
CA MET A 1 -10.95 29.28 -12.64
C MET A 1 -10.56 29.55 -14.09
N VAL A 2 -9.28 29.36 -14.43
CA VAL A 2 -8.84 29.37 -15.83
C VAL A 2 -8.75 27.92 -16.27
N ALA A 3 -9.55 27.61 -17.29
CA ALA A 3 -9.74 26.29 -17.85
C ALA A 3 -8.41 25.69 -18.33
N LEU A 4 -8.31 24.37 -18.24
CA LEU A 4 -7.33 23.55 -18.95
C LEU A 4 -7.13 24.14 -20.35
N GLY A 5 -5.90 24.57 -20.65
CA GLY A 5 -5.57 25.17 -21.92
C GLY A 5 -6.06 24.29 -23.07
N THR A 6 -6.58 24.93 -24.11
CA THR A 6 -7.17 24.32 -25.31
C THR A 6 -6.46 23.04 -25.83
N PRO A 7 -5.12 22.87 -25.74
CA PRO A 7 -4.45 21.63 -26.14
C PRO A 7 -4.86 20.36 -25.37
N ALA A 8 -5.21 20.47 -24.09
CA ALA A 8 -5.62 19.33 -23.26
C ALA A 8 -7.02 18.81 -23.66
N ILE A 9 -7.92 19.74 -23.99
CA ILE A 9 -9.27 19.43 -24.49
C ILE A 9 -9.19 18.77 -25.87
N THR A 10 -8.31 19.26 -26.77
CA THR A 10 -8.11 18.65 -28.09
C THR A 10 -7.47 17.26 -28.01
N ARG A 11 -6.59 16.99 -27.02
CA ARG A 11 -6.07 15.63 -26.75
C ARG A 11 -7.16 14.68 -26.25
N TRP A 12 -8.09 15.16 -25.43
CA TRP A 12 -9.22 14.37 -24.93
C TRP A 12 -10.25 14.05 -26.00
N GLN A 13 -10.40 14.90 -27.03
CA GLN A 13 -11.33 14.66 -28.14
C GLN A 13 -10.91 13.51 -29.08
N ASN A 14 -9.67 12.99 -28.96
CA ASN A 14 -9.19 11.80 -29.69
C ASN A 14 -9.32 10.50 -28.88
N ASP A 15 -10.41 10.41 -28.12
CA ASP A 15 -10.63 9.49 -27.01
C ASP A 15 -10.56 8.01 -27.42
N GLN A 16 -11.05 7.65 -28.61
CA GLN A 16 -11.15 6.24 -29.00
C GLN A 16 -9.81 5.64 -29.44
N ALA A 17 -9.00 6.38 -30.20
CA ALA A 17 -7.68 5.91 -30.62
C ALA A 17 -6.71 5.80 -29.44
N HIS A 18 -6.79 6.74 -28.48
CA HIS A 18 -6.00 6.68 -27.25
C HIS A 18 -6.49 5.58 -26.29
N ARG A 19 -7.80 5.38 -26.14
CA ARG A 19 -8.34 4.26 -25.37
C ARG A 19 -7.98 2.91 -25.97
N GLU A 20 -8.07 2.75 -27.30
CA GLU A 20 -7.65 1.50 -27.97
C GLU A 20 -6.14 1.29 -27.89
N LEU A 21 -5.34 2.35 -27.98
CA LEU A 21 -3.88 2.26 -27.78
C LEU A 21 -3.54 1.89 -26.32
N ALA A 22 -4.21 2.51 -25.34
CA ALA A 22 -4.05 2.19 -23.93
C ALA A 22 -4.47 0.75 -23.65
N LYS A 23 -5.63 0.33 -24.14
CA LYS A 23 -6.13 -1.05 -24.06
C LYS A 23 -5.15 -2.04 -24.70
N LYS A 24 -4.64 -1.75 -25.90
CA LYS A 24 -3.63 -2.58 -26.57
C LYS A 24 -2.34 -2.68 -25.75
N ARG A 25 -1.85 -1.57 -25.19
CA ARG A 25 -0.68 -1.55 -24.31
C ARG A 25 -0.91 -2.35 -23.03
N SER A 26 -2.04 -2.16 -22.36
CA SER A 26 -2.42 -2.94 -21.17
C SER A 26 -2.51 -4.43 -21.49
N MET A 27 -3.12 -4.80 -22.62
CA MET A 27 -3.21 -6.20 -23.06
C MET A 27 -1.83 -6.80 -23.37
N GLN A 28 -0.91 -6.02 -23.94
CA GLN A 28 0.46 -6.45 -24.18
C GLN A 28 1.24 -6.64 -22.86
N VAL A 29 1.00 -5.80 -21.86
CA VAL A 29 1.60 -5.96 -20.52
C VAL A 29 1.05 -7.20 -19.81
N ILE A 30 -0.27 -7.44 -19.88
CA ILE A 30 -0.92 -8.63 -19.30
C ILE A 30 -0.42 -9.93 -19.96
N GLN A 31 -0.15 -9.90 -21.26
CA GLN A 31 0.33 -11.04 -22.04
C GLN A 31 1.86 -11.15 -22.08
N ALA A 32 2.58 -10.21 -21.49
CA ALA A 32 4.03 -10.30 -21.41
C ALA A 32 4.39 -11.46 -20.47
N PRO A 33 5.31 -12.36 -20.86
CA PRO A 33 5.82 -13.35 -19.95
C PRO A 33 6.49 -12.61 -18.79
N TRP A 34 6.02 -12.82 -17.56
CA TRP A 34 6.53 -12.17 -16.34
C TRP A 34 8.05 -12.39 -16.13
N ASP A 35 8.66 -13.30 -16.90
CA ASP A 35 10.10 -13.54 -17.00
C ASP A 35 10.87 -12.48 -17.82
N THR A 36 10.21 -11.46 -18.39
CA THR A 36 10.88 -10.40 -19.19
C THR A 36 11.64 -9.35 -18.37
N GLU A 37 11.68 -9.45 -17.05
CA GLU A 37 12.48 -8.56 -16.19
C GLU A 37 13.99 -8.53 -16.53
N LEU A 38 14.46 -9.45 -17.38
CA LEU A 38 15.88 -9.57 -17.78
C LEU A 38 16.22 -9.04 -19.18
N SER A 39 15.28 -8.49 -19.94
CA SER A 39 15.63 -7.91 -21.26
C SER A 39 16.02 -6.44 -21.12
N PRO A 40 17.23 -6.02 -21.55
CA PRO A 40 17.65 -4.63 -21.55
C PRO A 40 16.94 -3.92 -22.70
N VAL A 41 15.67 -3.59 -22.51
CA VAL A 41 14.95 -2.74 -23.45
C VAL A 41 15.59 -1.35 -23.34
N GLY A 42 16.08 -0.82 -24.46
CA GLY A 42 16.61 0.54 -24.60
C GLY A 42 15.51 1.60 -24.43
N VAL A 43 14.84 1.56 -23.28
CA VAL A 43 13.81 2.51 -22.86
C VAL A 43 14.53 3.79 -22.48
N SER A 44 14.13 4.94 -23.05
CA SER A 44 14.68 6.22 -22.63
C SER A 44 14.55 6.35 -21.10
N ARG A 45 15.54 6.95 -20.44
CA ARG A 45 15.56 7.10 -18.96
C ARG A 45 14.24 7.70 -18.41
N GLU A 46 13.53 8.47 -19.22
CA GLU A 46 12.25 9.12 -18.91
C GLU A 46 11.08 8.13 -18.79
N PHE A 47 10.96 7.17 -19.71
CA PHE A 47 9.96 6.11 -19.62
C PHE A 47 10.25 5.15 -18.46
N GLY A 48 11.53 4.95 -18.12
CA GLY A 48 11.93 4.21 -16.91
C GLY A 48 11.40 4.87 -15.64
N PHE A 49 11.58 6.19 -15.48
CA PHE A 49 11.13 6.91 -14.29
C PHE A 49 9.61 6.81 -14.07
N LEU A 50 8.80 7.18 -15.05
CA LEU A 50 7.34 7.17 -14.88
C LEU A 50 6.82 5.75 -14.65
N ARG A 51 7.41 4.77 -15.34
CA ARG A 51 7.10 3.36 -15.10
C ARG A 51 7.42 2.94 -13.68
N ASP A 52 8.65 3.21 -13.20
CA ASP A 52 9.10 2.77 -11.89
C ASP A 52 8.32 3.49 -10.76
N PHE A 53 8.02 4.78 -10.95
CA PHE A 53 7.12 5.53 -10.06
C PHE A 53 5.73 4.90 -10.01
N TRP A 54 5.10 4.67 -11.18
CA TRP A 54 3.76 4.08 -11.25
C TRP A 54 3.72 2.67 -10.70
N ASN A 55 4.77 1.88 -10.85
CA ASN A 55 4.88 0.55 -10.26
C ASN A 55 4.85 0.64 -8.72
N LEU A 56 5.72 1.47 -8.12
CA LEU A 56 5.74 1.65 -6.66
C LEU A 56 4.43 2.22 -6.11
N PHE A 57 3.87 3.21 -6.81
CA PHE A 57 2.57 3.77 -6.48
C PHE A 57 1.46 2.72 -6.54
N HIS A 58 1.45 1.90 -7.60
CA HIS A 58 0.47 0.83 -7.75
C HIS A 58 0.62 -0.24 -6.67
N GLU A 59 1.84 -0.61 -6.31
CA GLU A 59 2.10 -1.54 -5.21
C GLU A 59 1.59 -1.02 -3.86
N CYS A 60 1.68 0.29 -3.60
CA CYS A 60 1.07 0.91 -2.42
C CYS A 60 -0.46 0.74 -2.45
N ILE A 61 -1.10 1.04 -3.59
CA ILE A 61 -2.55 0.81 -3.78
C ILE A 61 -2.93 -0.65 -3.55
N GLN A 62 -2.18 -1.58 -4.12
CA GLN A 62 -2.45 -3.01 -3.96
C GLN A 62 -2.34 -3.44 -2.50
N SER A 63 -1.43 -2.82 -1.73
CA SER A 63 -1.31 -3.09 -0.30
C SER A 63 -2.52 -2.58 0.48
N CYS A 64 -3.02 -1.38 0.18
CA CYS A 64 -4.25 -0.88 0.78
C CYS A 64 -5.46 -1.78 0.42
N GLN A 65 -5.55 -2.19 -0.84
CA GLN A 65 -6.59 -3.11 -1.30
C GLN A 65 -6.51 -4.50 -0.64
N ALA A 66 -5.29 -4.99 -0.37
CA ALA A 66 -5.08 -6.22 0.37
C ALA A 66 -5.58 -6.10 1.81
N LEU A 67 -5.33 -4.96 2.48
CA LEU A 67 -5.88 -4.68 3.81
C LEU A 67 -7.40 -4.61 3.81
N ASP A 68 -8.02 -3.98 2.81
CA ASP A 68 -9.49 -3.98 2.64
C ASP A 68 -10.03 -5.40 2.43
N LEU A 69 -9.33 -6.22 1.64
CA LEU A 69 -9.70 -7.60 1.41
C LEU A 69 -9.62 -8.42 2.70
N VAL A 70 -8.56 -8.26 3.49
CA VAL A 70 -8.42 -8.90 4.80
C VAL A 70 -9.56 -8.48 5.72
N ARG A 71 -9.89 -7.18 5.80
CA ARG A 71 -11.04 -6.67 6.56
C ARG A 71 -12.34 -7.36 6.14
N ASP A 72 -12.62 -7.38 4.85
CA ASP A 72 -13.87 -7.91 4.31
C ASP A 72 -13.98 -9.43 4.52
N LEU A 73 -12.89 -10.17 4.29
CA LEU A 73 -12.87 -11.62 4.45
C LEU A 73 -12.89 -12.04 5.92
N ALA A 74 -12.14 -11.35 6.79
CA ALA A 74 -12.18 -11.58 8.22
C ALA A 74 -13.61 -11.42 8.73
N SER A 75 -14.25 -10.29 8.43
CA SER A 75 -15.63 -9.99 8.86
C SER A 75 -16.63 -11.03 8.38
N LYS A 76 -16.60 -11.39 7.08
CA LYS A 76 -17.51 -12.41 6.52
C LYS A 76 -17.26 -13.81 7.09
N SER A 77 -15.99 -14.12 7.39
CA SER A 77 -15.66 -15.44 7.90
C SER A 77 -16.18 -15.65 9.32
N MET A 78 -16.21 -14.60 10.17
CA MET A 78 -16.58 -14.71 11.59
C MET A 78 -17.93 -15.39 11.82
N ASP A 79 -18.95 -15.07 11.03
CA ASP A 79 -20.31 -15.63 11.18
C ASP A 79 -20.41 -17.11 10.75
N SER A 80 -19.41 -17.63 10.04
CA SER A 80 -19.41 -18.94 9.40
C SER A 80 -18.31 -19.88 9.90
N ILE A 81 -17.58 -19.49 10.95
CA ILE A 81 -16.49 -20.31 11.48
C ILE A 81 -17.06 -21.54 12.20
N GLU A 82 -16.57 -22.73 11.81
CA GLU A 82 -16.75 -23.94 12.61
C GLU A 82 -16.22 -23.70 14.04
N PRO A 83 -17.00 -24.01 15.10
CA PRO A 83 -16.60 -23.72 16.48
C PRO A 83 -15.20 -24.23 16.84
N GLU A 84 -14.82 -25.40 16.34
CA GLU A 84 -13.52 -26.06 16.56
C GLU A 84 -12.33 -25.30 15.94
N ARG A 85 -12.60 -24.44 14.95
CA ARG A 85 -11.57 -23.67 14.24
C ARG A 85 -11.53 -22.20 14.64
N HIS A 86 -12.45 -21.75 15.50
CA HIS A 86 -12.62 -20.33 15.80
C HIS A 86 -11.30 -19.64 16.19
N THR A 87 -10.62 -20.13 17.22
CA THR A 87 -9.36 -19.55 17.70
C THR A 87 -8.28 -19.55 16.64
N ALA A 88 -8.17 -20.63 15.86
CA ALA A 88 -7.20 -20.73 14.77
C ALA A 88 -7.50 -19.72 13.65
N THR A 89 -8.76 -19.56 13.28
CA THR A 89 -9.20 -18.62 12.23
C THR A 89 -8.99 -17.17 12.66
N VAL A 90 -9.36 -16.80 13.89
CA VAL A 90 -9.11 -15.44 14.41
C VAL A 90 -7.60 -15.17 14.44
N THR A 91 -6.80 -16.11 14.95
CA THR A 91 -5.33 -15.97 14.97
C THR A 91 -4.77 -15.80 13.57
N PHE A 92 -5.23 -16.59 12.60
CA PHE A 92 -4.81 -16.49 11.20
C PHE A 92 -5.08 -15.10 10.62
N TRP A 93 -6.26 -14.53 10.86
CA TRP A 93 -6.59 -13.21 10.34
C TRP A 93 -5.77 -12.11 10.99
N VAL A 94 -5.52 -12.17 12.31
CA VAL A 94 -4.61 -11.23 13.00
C VAL A 94 -3.21 -11.28 12.40
N GLU A 95 -2.65 -12.49 12.23
CA GLU A 95 -1.32 -12.68 11.65
C GLU A 95 -1.24 -12.21 10.20
N SER A 96 -2.28 -12.49 9.39
CA SER A 96 -2.36 -12.06 8.00
C SER A 96 -2.40 -10.53 7.89
N TYR A 97 -3.27 -9.91 8.69
CA TYR A 97 -3.42 -8.46 8.76
C TYR A 97 -2.09 -7.77 9.14
N LEU A 98 -1.40 -8.24 10.18
CA LEU A 98 -0.12 -7.65 10.62
C LEU A 98 1.00 -7.79 9.58
N ASN A 99 0.99 -8.87 8.80
CA ASN A 99 1.93 -9.02 7.70
C ASN A 99 1.64 -8.02 6.56
N GLU A 100 0.37 -7.82 6.20
CA GLU A 100 -0.01 -6.85 5.17
C GLU A 100 0.32 -5.42 5.59
N VAL A 101 0.14 -5.05 6.86
CA VAL A 101 0.58 -3.73 7.37
C VAL A 101 2.09 -3.53 7.23
N TYR A 102 2.88 -4.57 7.54
CA TYR A 102 4.34 -4.51 7.38
C TYR A 102 4.74 -4.34 5.91
N ILE A 103 4.08 -5.04 5.00
CA ILE A 103 4.30 -4.92 3.55
C ILE A 103 3.94 -3.51 3.07
N PHE A 104 2.79 -2.99 3.51
CA PHE A 104 2.35 -1.63 3.21
C PHE A 104 3.38 -0.59 3.68
N GLN A 105 3.84 -0.66 4.93
CA GLN A 105 4.86 0.25 5.45
C GLN A 105 6.12 0.22 4.57
N SER A 106 6.61 -0.98 4.25
CA SER A 106 7.83 -1.15 3.45
C SER A 106 7.70 -0.49 2.07
N ARG A 107 6.58 -0.75 1.38
CA ARG A 107 6.28 -0.19 0.06
C ARG A 107 6.11 1.33 0.09
N LEU A 108 5.43 1.86 1.09
CA LEU A 108 5.22 3.30 1.23
C LEU A 108 6.54 4.03 1.50
N LEU A 109 7.39 3.48 2.37
CA LEU A 109 8.74 4.01 2.62
C LEU A 109 9.64 3.93 1.38
N ASP A 110 9.53 2.86 0.59
CA ASP A 110 10.26 2.73 -0.68
C ASP A 110 9.80 3.75 -1.72
N LEU A 111 8.50 4.05 -1.80
CA LEU A 111 7.96 5.12 -2.64
C LEU A 111 8.53 6.48 -2.24
N ILE A 112 8.49 6.83 -0.94
CA ILE A 112 9.06 8.07 -0.41
C ILE A 112 10.54 8.18 -0.78
N LYS A 113 11.31 7.13 -0.51
CA LYS A 113 12.75 7.08 -0.78
C LYS A 113 13.07 7.16 -2.27
N PHE A 114 12.23 6.57 -3.12
CA PHE A 114 12.35 6.67 -4.57
C PHE A 114 12.20 8.12 -5.03
N ILE A 115 11.20 8.84 -4.53
CA ILE A 115 10.97 10.25 -4.83
C ILE A 115 12.17 11.10 -4.37
N GLN A 116 12.64 10.94 -3.13
CA GLN A 116 13.82 11.65 -2.61
C GLN A 116 15.07 11.42 -3.48
N ARG A 117 15.36 10.15 -3.82
CA ARG A 117 16.51 9.80 -4.68
C ARG A 117 16.42 10.43 -6.05
N ARG A 118 15.20 10.62 -6.59
CA ARG A 118 15.00 11.18 -7.91
C ARG A 118 15.36 12.66 -7.99
N TYR A 119 15.07 13.39 -6.92
CA TYR A 119 15.34 14.83 -6.80
C TYR A 119 16.69 15.15 -6.16
N LYS A 120 17.43 14.16 -5.65
CA LYS A 120 18.74 14.32 -4.99
C LYS A 120 19.81 15.15 -5.74
N LYS A 121 19.69 15.29 -7.06
CA LYS A 121 20.64 16.05 -7.89
C LYS A 121 20.09 17.40 -8.36
N ASP A 122 18.86 17.72 -7.97
CA ASP A 122 18.18 18.95 -8.32
C ASP A 122 18.41 19.94 -7.18
N ASP A 123 19.41 20.81 -7.33
CA ASP A 123 19.83 21.72 -6.24
C ASP A 123 18.66 22.60 -5.76
N ASP A 124 17.72 22.93 -6.65
CA ASP A 124 16.52 23.71 -6.35
C ASP A 124 15.51 22.96 -5.45
N PHE A 125 15.56 21.62 -5.41
CA PHE A 125 14.53 20.78 -4.79
C PHE A 125 15.07 19.74 -3.80
N THR A 126 16.38 19.49 -3.79
CA THR A 126 16.99 18.41 -3.01
C THR A 126 16.72 18.59 -1.52
N GLU A 127 16.94 19.79 -1.00
CA GLU A 127 16.71 20.10 0.42
C GLU A 127 15.25 19.89 0.80
N PHE A 128 14.34 20.55 0.07
CA PHE A 128 12.90 20.48 0.30
C PHE A 128 12.35 19.04 0.21
N VAL A 129 12.63 18.32 -0.88
CA VAL A 129 12.12 16.95 -1.06
C VAL A 129 12.70 16.00 -0.02
N THR A 130 13.94 16.23 0.43
CA THR A 130 14.54 15.43 1.50
C THR A 130 13.82 15.70 2.82
N GLU A 131 13.64 16.97 3.20
CA GLU A 131 12.94 17.37 4.44
C GLU A 131 11.50 16.84 4.50
N VAL A 132 10.72 17.06 3.43
CA VAL A 132 9.34 16.56 3.34
C VAL A 132 9.33 15.03 3.36
N GLY A 133 10.20 14.39 2.59
CA GLY A 133 10.27 12.93 2.54
C GLY A 133 10.67 12.31 3.88
N ASP A 134 11.61 12.90 4.60
CA ASP A 134 12.05 12.43 5.91
C ASP A 134 10.94 12.60 6.95
N SER A 135 10.26 13.75 6.93
CA SER A 135 9.10 14.03 7.79
C SER A 135 7.95 13.05 7.55
N LEU A 136 7.61 12.79 6.28
CA LEU A 136 6.57 11.82 5.91
C LEU A 136 6.98 10.38 6.29
N ALA A 137 8.26 10.02 6.11
CA ALA A 137 8.76 8.71 6.48
C ALA A 137 8.74 8.48 8.01
N GLU A 138 9.07 9.51 8.79
CA GLU A 138 8.95 9.48 10.26
C GLU A 138 7.49 9.34 10.67
N PHE A 139 6.60 10.17 10.12
CA PHE A 139 5.15 10.08 10.36
C PHE A 139 4.61 8.67 10.09
N VAL A 140 4.90 8.07 8.94
CA VAL A 140 4.48 6.70 8.60
C VAL A 140 5.03 5.67 9.60
N LYS A 141 6.29 5.81 10.03
CA LYS A 141 6.90 4.90 11.02
C LYS A 141 6.23 5.02 12.37
N GLU A 142 5.96 6.24 12.83
CA GLU A 142 5.32 6.50 14.12
C GLU A 142 3.90 5.94 14.17
N GLN A 143 3.09 6.21 13.15
CA GLN A 143 1.70 5.76 13.09
C GLN A 143 1.59 4.22 13.05
N LEU A 144 2.54 3.55 12.42
CA LEU A 144 2.54 2.08 12.29
C LEU A 144 3.42 1.37 13.35
N ALA A 145 4.20 2.10 14.14
CA ALA A 145 5.16 1.51 15.09
C ALA A 145 4.56 0.47 16.05
N PRO A 146 3.36 0.68 16.64
CA PRO A 146 2.76 -0.32 17.51
C PRO A 146 2.56 -1.69 16.81
N LEU A 147 2.02 -1.67 15.59
CA LEU A 147 1.73 -2.88 14.82
C LEU A 147 2.98 -3.59 14.34
N ILE A 148 3.99 -2.82 13.90
CA ILE A 148 5.27 -3.39 13.46
C ILE A 148 6.00 -4.02 14.64
N LYS A 149 5.93 -3.41 15.82
CA LYS A 149 6.48 -3.97 17.06
C LYS A 149 5.78 -5.28 17.42
N ASP A 150 4.45 -5.30 17.40
CA ASP A 150 3.66 -6.49 17.73
C ASP A 150 3.95 -7.64 16.75
N ARG A 151 4.01 -7.33 15.46
CA ARG A 151 4.39 -8.28 14.41
C ARG A 151 5.84 -8.77 14.57
N GLY A 152 6.76 -7.88 14.93
CA GLY A 152 8.16 -8.23 15.19
C GLY A 152 8.31 -9.20 16.35
N ALA A 153 7.67 -8.91 17.49
CA ALA A 153 7.63 -9.80 18.63
C ALA A 153 6.99 -11.16 18.27
N HIS A 154 5.97 -11.15 17.42
CA HIS A 154 5.35 -12.37 16.93
C HIS A 154 6.28 -13.29 16.14
N VAL A 155 7.01 -12.71 15.19
CA VAL A 155 7.87 -13.45 14.28
C VAL A 155 9.14 -13.91 14.98
N HIS A 156 9.67 -13.12 15.92
CA HIS A 156 11.01 -13.33 16.47
C HIS A 156 11.04 -13.80 17.93
N GLU A 157 10.02 -13.53 18.74
CA GLU A 157 10.04 -13.81 20.18
C GLU A 157 9.03 -14.90 20.59
N ARG A 158 7.75 -14.71 20.27
CA ARG A 158 6.65 -15.58 20.75
C ARG A 158 5.45 -15.53 19.83
N ARG A 159 4.67 -16.61 19.72
CA ARG A 159 3.46 -16.62 18.85
C ARG A 159 2.37 -15.67 19.37
N HIS A 160 1.58 -15.07 18.47
CA HIS A 160 0.58 -14.05 18.81
C HIS A 160 -0.47 -14.55 19.78
N ARG A 161 -0.89 -15.82 19.60
CA ARG A 161 -1.78 -16.55 20.50
C ARG A 161 -1.34 -16.60 21.98
N GLN A 162 -0.10 -16.22 22.28
CA GLN A 162 0.47 -16.18 23.64
C GLN A 162 0.80 -14.76 24.12
N ALA A 163 0.67 -13.76 23.24
CA ALA A 163 1.03 -12.37 23.50
C ALA A 163 -0.21 -11.49 23.61
N ASP A 164 -1.19 -11.72 22.73
CA ASP A 164 -2.47 -11.03 22.75
C ASP A 164 -3.36 -11.57 23.89
N PRO A 165 -3.87 -10.71 24.80
CA PRO A 165 -4.67 -11.17 25.94
C PRO A 165 -5.95 -11.92 25.55
N GLU A 166 -6.64 -11.51 24.49
CA GLU A 166 -7.90 -12.14 24.06
C GLU A 166 -7.63 -13.50 23.39
N LEU A 167 -6.59 -13.59 22.55
CA LEU A 167 -6.18 -14.87 21.95
C LEU A 167 -5.59 -15.84 22.99
N ALA A 168 -4.86 -15.33 23.97
CA ALA A 168 -4.33 -16.15 25.07
C ALA A 168 -5.46 -16.70 25.93
N LYS A 169 -6.47 -15.89 26.24
CA LYS A 169 -7.69 -16.30 26.94
C LYS A 169 -8.44 -17.37 26.16
N LEU A 170 -8.64 -17.19 24.84
CA LEU A 170 -9.26 -18.19 23.98
C LEU A 170 -8.47 -19.51 23.96
N THR A 171 -7.16 -19.44 23.76
CA THR A 171 -6.28 -20.62 23.74
C THR A 171 -6.34 -21.40 25.06
N LEU A 172 -6.40 -20.67 26.18
CA LEU A 172 -6.54 -21.28 27.50
C LEU A 172 -7.90 -21.97 27.66
N LEU A 173 -8.99 -21.31 27.24
CA LEU A 173 -10.34 -21.87 27.32
C LEU A 173 -10.49 -23.12 26.45
N ASP A 174 -9.94 -23.12 25.23
CA ASP A 174 -9.92 -24.31 24.37
C ASP A 174 -9.14 -25.45 25.03
N THR A 175 -8.00 -25.15 25.66
CA THR A 175 -7.22 -26.18 26.40
C THR A 175 -8.02 -26.75 27.57
N MET A 176 -8.64 -25.88 28.39
CA MET A 176 -9.41 -26.31 29.56
C MET A 176 -10.62 -27.16 29.17
N ILE A 177 -11.31 -26.81 28.09
CA ILE A 177 -12.53 -27.49 27.66
C ILE A 177 -12.20 -28.75 26.86
N ASP A 178 -11.41 -28.64 25.80
CA ASP A 178 -11.25 -29.70 24.80
C ASP A 178 -10.20 -30.74 25.23
N VAL A 179 -9.21 -30.35 26.05
CA VAL A 179 -8.15 -31.26 26.54
C VAL A 179 -8.45 -31.75 27.96
N LEU A 180 -8.88 -30.84 28.85
CA LEU A 180 -9.07 -31.16 30.27
C LEU A 180 -10.54 -31.49 30.64
N GLY A 181 -11.49 -31.26 29.73
CA GLY A 181 -12.88 -31.67 29.91
C GLY A 181 -13.74 -30.73 30.77
N HIS A 182 -13.31 -29.49 31.00
CA HIS A 182 -14.04 -28.48 31.80
C HIS A 182 -15.25 -27.88 31.06
N ALA A 183 -16.25 -28.69 30.77
CA ALA A 183 -17.44 -28.30 30.00
C ALA A 183 -18.25 -27.14 30.63
N GLU A 184 -18.10 -26.89 31.93
CA GLU A 184 -18.69 -25.76 32.64
C GLU A 184 -18.22 -24.39 32.10
N LEU A 185 -17.08 -24.33 31.44
CA LEU A 185 -16.50 -23.10 30.88
C LEU A 185 -17.03 -22.72 29.50
N ASN A 186 -17.92 -23.53 28.90
CA ASN A 186 -18.43 -23.30 27.54
C ASN A 186 -19.06 -21.91 27.37
N ALA A 187 -19.84 -21.43 28.34
CA ALA A 187 -20.43 -20.09 28.26
C ALA A 187 -19.37 -18.98 28.21
N MET A 188 -18.27 -19.15 28.95
CA MET A 188 -17.14 -18.22 28.94
C MET A 188 -16.38 -18.27 27.60
N ARG A 189 -16.23 -19.47 27.01
CA ARG A 189 -15.65 -19.65 25.67
C ARG A 189 -16.46 -18.94 24.59
N GLU A 190 -17.79 -19.11 24.60
CA GLU A 190 -18.64 -18.45 23.61
C GLU A 190 -18.60 -16.92 23.71
N GLN A 191 -18.52 -16.38 24.93
CA GLN A 191 -18.33 -14.93 25.09
C GLN A 191 -16.95 -14.47 24.60
N ALA A 192 -15.88 -15.18 24.98
CA ALA A 192 -14.53 -14.85 24.54
C ALA A 192 -14.37 -14.93 23.01
N ARG A 193 -15.10 -15.83 22.35
CA ARG A 193 -15.13 -15.93 20.88
C ARG A 193 -15.71 -14.67 20.25
N LYS A 194 -16.84 -14.19 20.76
CA LYS A 194 -17.46 -12.92 20.33
C LYS A 194 -16.54 -11.74 20.58
N ASP A 195 -15.99 -11.63 21.79
CA ASP A 195 -15.09 -10.54 22.17
C ASP A 195 -13.88 -10.45 21.22
N ALA A 196 -13.27 -11.61 20.90
CA ALA A 196 -12.12 -11.67 19.99
C ALA A 196 -12.49 -11.35 18.53
N ALA A 197 -13.67 -11.79 18.07
CA ALA A 197 -14.17 -11.47 16.74
C ALA A 197 -14.47 -9.96 16.59
N ASP A 198 -15.14 -9.37 17.58
CA ASP A 198 -15.45 -7.94 17.63
C ASP A 198 -14.18 -7.08 17.71
N TRP A 199 -13.22 -7.52 18.52
CA TRP A 199 -11.91 -6.89 18.60
C TRP A 199 -11.19 -6.93 17.25
N LEU A 200 -11.11 -8.11 16.61
CA LEU A 200 -10.49 -8.28 15.30
C LEU A 200 -11.13 -7.35 14.27
N ALA A 201 -12.47 -7.36 14.17
CA ALA A 201 -13.23 -6.50 13.25
C ALA A 201 -12.92 -5.00 13.44
N THR A 202 -12.83 -4.57 14.70
CA THR A 202 -12.48 -3.18 15.04
C THR A 202 -11.06 -2.83 14.59
N GLN A 203 -10.08 -3.73 14.85
CA GLN A 203 -8.70 -3.49 14.46
C GLN A 203 -8.54 -3.43 12.93
N VAL A 204 -9.08 -4.42 12.20
CA VAL A 204 -8.91 -4.46 10.73
C VAL A 204 -9.59 -3.28 10.04
N LEU A 205 -10.72 -2.79 10.58
CA LEU A 205 -11.37 -1.59 10.07
C LEU A 205 -10.50 -0.35 10.26
N HIS A 206 -10.11 -0.06 11.51
CA HIS A 206 -9.35 1.13 11.87
C HIS A 206 -8.07 1.28 11.03
N TYR A 207 -7.34 0.18 10.86
CA TYR A 207 -6.05 0.23 10.20
C TYR A 207 -6.10 0.12 8.69
N SER A 208 -7.17 -0.44 8.11
CA SER A 208 -7.40 -0.29 6.66
C SER A 208 -7.63 1.18 6.32
N ASP A 209 -8.43 1.89 7.12
CA ASP A 209 -8.66 3.33 6.96
C ASP A 209 -7.36 4.13 7.17
N LEU A 210 -6.56 3.77 8.19
CA LEU A 210 -5.26 4.39 8.42
C LEU A 210 -4.31 4.20 7.24
N ALA A 211 -4.27 3.02 6.61
CA ALA A 211 -3.39 2.77 5.47
C ALA A 211 -3.74 3.67 4.28
N TRP A 212 -5.03 3.81 3.96
CA TRP A 212 -5.49 4.75 2.93
C TRP A 212 -5.15 6.20 3.28
N HIS A 213 -5.36 6.61 4.53
CA HIS A 213 -5.02 7.94 4.99
C HIS A 213 -3.52 8.23 4.89
N LEU A 214 -2.65 7.33 5.36
CA LEU A 214 -1.20 7.47 5.26
C LEU A 214 -0.72 7.55 3.82
N PHE A 215 -1.31 6.75 2.93
CA PHE A 215 -0.98 6.81 1.52
C PHE A 215 -1.40 8.14 0.89
N ASP A 216 -2.61 8.62 1.17
CA ASP A 216 -3.11 9.91 0.70
C ASP A 216 -2.25 11.06 1.24
N GLU A 217 -1.87 11.07 2.52
CA GLU A 217 -1.00 12.09 3.10
C GLU A 217 0.40 12.11 2.48
N VAL A 218 0.96 10.95 2.14
CA VAL A 218 2.24 10.90 1.40
C VAL A 218 2.06 11.47 -0.01
N CYS A 219 1.00 11.09 -0.71
CA CYS A 219 0.71 11.60 -2.04
C CYS A 219 0.47 13.12 -2.03
N ARG A 220 -0.27 13.63 -1.03
CA ARG A 220 -0.53 15.06 -0.82
C ARG A 220 0.71 15.82 -0.41
N GLY A 221 1.47 15.31 0.55
CA GLY A 221 2.70 15.94 1.00
C GLY A 221 3.69 16.14 -0.14
N PHE A 222 3.82 15.15 -1.03
CA PHE A 222 4.58 15.34 -2.26
C PHE A 222 3.84 16.18 -3.31
N SER A 223 2.53 16.03 -3.54
CA SER A 223 1.86 16.84 -4.57
C SER A 223 1.86 18.31 -4.22
N ASP A 224 1.53 18.66 -2.98
CA ASP A 224 1.44 20.03 -2.51
C ASP A 224 2.83 20.63 -2.41
N GLY A 225 3.81 19.87 -1.89
CA GLY A 225 5.20 20.30 -1.87
C GLY A 225 5.84 20.45 -3.25
N ILE A 226 5.43 19.63 -4.23
CA ILE A 226 5.95 19.69 -5.61
C ILE A 226 5.17 20.72 -6.45
N LEU A 227 3.95 21.07 -6.09
CA LEU A 227 3.09 21.97 -6.87
C LEU A 227 3.00 23.39 -6.30
N LEU A 228 3.31 23.59 -5.02
CA LEU A 228 3.08 24.87 -4.33
C LEU A 228 4.38 25.46 -3.79
N ASP A 229 5.12 26.11 -4.69
CA ASP A 229 5.73 27.41 -4.38
C ASP A 229 6.19 28.22 -5.61
N ILE A 230 6.06 27.68 -6.85
CA ILE A 230 6.68 28.33 -8.02
C ILE A 230 5.82 28.40 -9.30
N ASP A 231 4.51 28.10 -9.29
CA ASP A 231 3.69 28.07 -10.54
C ASP A 231 4.32 27.21 -11.67
N ARG A 232 5.19 26.26 -11.30
CA ARG A 232 5.96 25.43 -12.23
C ARG A 232 5.74 23.98 -11.86
N ILE A 233 5.19 23.22 -12.80
CA ILE A 233 5.21 21.75 -12.74
C ILE A 233 6.68 21.34 -12.61
N ILE A 234 7.05 20.75 -11.47
CA ILE A 234 8.40 20.25 -11.27
C ILE A 234 8.55 19.00 -12.13
N VAL A 235 9.30 19.17 -13.21
CA VAL A 235 9.69 18.08 -14.09
C VAL A 235 11.07 17.62 -13.65
N PRO A 236 11.33 16.31 -13.46
CA PRO A 236 12.64 15.86 -13.01
C PRO A 236 13.74 16.33 -13.98
N LEU A 237 14.89 16.79 -13.47
CA LEU A 237 16.04 17.39 -14.19
C LEU A 237 16.26 16.98 -15.66
N HIS A 238 16.26 15.68 -15.96
CA HIS A 238 16.43 15.17 -17.34
C HIS A 238 15.41 15.70 -18.37
N LEU A 239 14.24 16.18 -17.92
CA LEU A 239 13.20 16.80 -18.74
C LEU A 239 13.27 18.33 -18.73
N LYS A 240 13.99 18.93 -17.76
CA LYS A 240 14.37 20.34 -17.77
C LYS A 240 15.49 20.59 -18.79
N ASP A 241 16.40 19.62 -18.95
CA ASP A 241 17.59 19.73 -19.81
C ASP A 241 17.27 19.67 -21.31
N ASN A 242 16.09 19.17 -21.71
CA ASN A 242 15.66 19.18 -23.11
C ASN A 242 14.12 19.38 -23.24
N PRO A 243 13.63 20.64 -23.22
CA PRO A 243 12.21 20.94 -23.41
C PRO A 243 11.67 20.50 -24.79
N HIS A 244 12.54 20.18 -25.75
CA HIS A 244 12.18 19.66 -27.07
C HIS A 244 12.07 18.13 -27.15
N ALA A 245 12.52 17.38 -26.14
CA ALA A 245 12.42 15.91 -26.13
C ALA A 245 10.96 15.43 -26.29
N LEU A 246 10.01 16.11 -25.64
CA LEU A 246 8.57 15.84 -25.77
C LEU A 246 7.99 16.21 -27.16
N LEU A 247 8.62 17.14 -27.88
CA LEU A 247 8.22 17.57 -29.23
C LEU A 247 8.81 16.66 -30.31
N GLU A 248 10.02 16.15 -30.10
CA GLU A 248 10.67 15.21 -31.02
C GLU A 248 10.00 13.83 -30.98
N MET A 249 9.52 13.38 -29.81
CA MET A 249 8.75 12.14 -29.66
C MET A 249 7.35 12.17 -30.29
N GLN A 250 6.85 13.34 -30.71
CA GLN A 250 5.57 13.49 -31.40
C GLN A 250 5.71 13.60 -32.92
N ARG A 251 6.92 13.59 -33.46
CA ARG A 251 7.10 13.48 -34.91
C ARG A 251 6.79 12.04 -35.31
N PRO A 252 5.77 11.79 -36.14
CA PRO A 252 5.62 10.48 -36.75
C PRO A 252 6.87 10.24 -37.61
N ASP A 253 7.49 9.08 -37.44
CA ASP A 253 8.63 8.64 -38.24
C ASP A 253 8.31 8.87 -39.73
N THR A 254 9.09 9.75 -40.38
CA THR A 254 9.16 9.87 -41.84
C THR A 254 9.86 8.67 -42.45
#